data_AF-A0A497ARF1-F1
#
_entry.id   AF-A0A497ARF1-F1
#
_cell.length_a   1.000
_cell.length_b   1.000
_cell.length_c   1.000
_cell.angle_alpha   90.00
_cell.angle_beta   90.00
_cell.angle_gamma   90.00
#
_symmetry.space_group_name_H-M   'P 1'
#
loop_
_entity.id
_entity.type
_entity.pdbx_description
1 polymer ?
#
loop_
_entity_poly.entity_id
_entity_poly.type
_entity_poly.pdbx_seq_one_letter_code
_entity_poly.pdbx_strand_id
1 'polypeptide(L)'
;MGKIMEKYDPKTKTIMMLFVFLVIGVIVGLILSFGSLSILHRRIGGIDQYQDIWHGFSTNFIFETIFISINLSLIAGLLWSYKKDFKNTQSPFLLGLIVFLLVLFIQSLLSLPILNILISIMSIGPRLGIYNILLTYQSAIFSIIANFFETIALVILFHLSNE
;
A
#
# COMPACT_ATOMS: atom_id res chain seq x y z
N MET A 1 8.05 -16.78 20.15
CA MET A 1 6.78 -16.41 19.50
C MET A 1 5.94 -17.62 19.03
N GLY A 2 6.55 -18.75 18.64
CA GLY A 2 5.82 -19.92 18.10
C GLY A 2 4.94 -20.73 19.08
N LYS A 3 5.17 -20.69 20.40
CA LYS A 3 4.42 -21.51 21.38
C LYS A 3 3.09 -20.93 21.87
N ILE A 4 2.81 -19.64 21.64
CA ILE A 4 1.59 -18.98 22.15
C ILE A 4 0.42 -19.12 21.14
N MET A 5 0.73 -19.34 19.86
CA MET A 5 -0.27 -19.43 18.79
C MET A 5 -0.88 -20.83 18.59
N GLU A 6 -0.39 -21.85 19.29
CA GLU A 6 -0.83 -23.25 19.09
C GLU A 6 -2.16 -23.57 19.80
N LYS A 7 -2.62 -22.69 20.71
CA LYS A 7 -3.81 -22.92 21.54
C LYS A 7 -5.09 -22.21 21.06
N TYR A 8 -5.04 -21.54 19.91
CA TYR A 8 -6.15 -20.76 19.38
C TYR A 8 -6.81 -21.45 18.18
N ASP A 9 -8.13 -21.28 18.05
CA ASP A 9 -8.91 -21.73 16.90
C ASP A 9 -8.28 -21.22 15.58
N PRO A 10 -8.28 -22.01 14.49
CA PRO A 10 -7.66 -21.61 13.22
C PRO A 10 -8.14 -20.24 12.73
N LYS A 11 -9.41 -19.92 12.97
CA LYS A 11 -10.01 -18.63 12.64
C LYS A 11 -9.37 -17.48 13.42
N THR A 12 -9.12 -17.66 14.71
CA THR A 12 -8.45 -16.65 15.55
C THR A 12 -7.01 -16.42 15.10
N LYS A 13 -6.31 -17.47 14.69
CA LYS A 13 -4.94 -17.38 14.15
C LYS A 13 -4.91 -16.56 12.86
N THR A 14 -5.84 -16.80 11.94
CA THR A 14 -5.98 -16.02 10.69
C THR A 14 -6.24 -14.55 10.97
N ILE A 15 -7.18 -14.24 11.86
CA ILE A 15 -7.49 -12.85 12.26
C ILE A 15 -6.27 -12.17 12.87
N MET A 16 -5.54 -12.87 13.74
CA MET A 16 -4.33 -12.34 14.37
C MET A 16 -3.23 -12.05 13.34
N MET A 17 -3.04 -12.93 12.36
CA MET A 17 -2.07 -12.74 11.28
C MET A 17 -2.45 -11.56 10.39
N LEU A 18 -3.73 -11.43 10.05
CA LEU A 18 -4.27 -10.30 9.29
C LEU A 18 -4.05 -8.99 10.02
N PHE A 19 -4.35 -8.95 11.32
CA PHE A 19 -4.11 -7.76 12.15
C PHE A 19 -2.63 -7.36 12.17
N VAL A 20 -1.72 -8.33 12.28
CA VAL A 20 -0.27 -8.08 12.21
C VAL A 20 0.12 -7.47 10.87
N PHE A 21 -0.35 -8.01 9.73
CA PHE A 21 -0.06 -7.42 8.42
C PHE A 21 -0.63 -6.02 8.25
N LEU A 22 -1.82 -5.75 8.78
CA LEU A 22 -2.43 -4.43 8.76
C LEU A 22 -1.59 -3.42 9.55
N VAL A 23 -1.16 -3.78 10.76
CA VAL A 23 -0.28 -2.94 11.59
C VAL A 23 1.06 -2.69 10.90
N ILE A 24 1.68 -3.72 10.31
CA ILE A 24 2.93 -3.57 9.54
C ILE A 24 2.73 -2.60 8.37
N GLY A 25 1.65 -2.74 7.61
CA GLY A 25 1.33 -1.88 6.48
C GLY A 25 1.18 -0.42 6.89
N VAL A 26 0.48 -0.15 8.00
CA VAL A 26 0.35 1.21 8.56
C VAL A 26 1.71 1.78 8.95
N ILE A 27 2.52 1.03 9.69
CA ILE A 27 3.85 1.49 10.14
C ILE A 27 4.74 1.83 8.94
N VAL A 28 4.82 0.93 7.96
CA VAL A 28 5.59 1.15 6.72
C VAL A 28 5.07 2.36 5.96
N GLY A 29 3.76 2.50 5.83
CA GLY A 29 3.12 3.64 5.15
C GLY A 29 3.41 4.98 5.83
N LEU A 30 3.41 5.03 7.16
CA LEU A 30 3.79 6.22 7.92
C LEU A 30 5.26 6.59 7.71
N ILE A 31 6.17 5.60 7.76
CA ILE A 31 7.61 5.84 7.53
C ILE A 31 7.85 6.37 6.10
N LEU A 32 7.25 5.73 5.10
CA LEU A 32 7.38 6.12 3.70
C LEU A 32 6.78 7.51 3.44
N SER A 33 5.61 7.80 3.99
CA SER A 33 4.94 9.09 3.77
C SER A 33 5.70 10.25 4.41
N PHE A 34 6.04 10.17 5.69
CA PHE A 34 6.80 11.24 6.37
C PHE A 34 8.20 11.41 5.79
N GLY A 35 8.90 10.30 5.47
CA GLY A 35 10.20 10.35 4.81
C GLY A 35 10.12 11.09 3.48
N SER A 36 9.16 10.71 2.64
CA SER A 36 8.93 11.32 1.32
C SER A 36 8.56 12.80 1.40
N LEU A 37 7.61 13.16 2.28
CA LEU A 37 7.17 14.54 2.49
C LEU A 37 8.31 15.43 2.99
N SER A 38 9.16 14.94 3.89
CA SER A 38 10.29 15.70 4.42
C SER A 38 11.33 16.02 3.34
N ILE A 39 11.61 15.07 2.43
CA ILE A 39 12.50 15.25 1.29
C ILE A 39 11.89 16.26 0.31
N LEU A 40 10.59 16.13 0.04
CA LEU A 40 9.87 17.01 -0.87
C LEU A 40 9.88 18.45 -0.34
N HIS A 41 9.58 18.64 0.95
CA HIS A 41 9.60 19.95 1.60
C HIS A 41 10.96 20.64 1.50
N ARG A 42 12.06 19.89 1.73
CA ARG A 42 13.43 20.40 1.58
C ARG A 42 13.80 20.80 0.15
N ARG A 43 13.27 20.11 -0.86
CA ARG A 43 13.57 20.40 -2.27
C ARG A 43 12.77 21.56 -2.85
N ILE A 44 11.58 21.83 -2.34
CA ILE A 44 10.68 22.86 -2.88
C ILE A 44 11.11 24.26 -2.42
N GLY A 45 11.64 24.39 -1.20
CA GLY A 45 12.15 25.66 -0.68
C GLY A 45 11.09 26.76 -0.58
N GLY A 46 10.48 26.91 0.60
CA GLY A 46 9.51 27.98 0.88
C GLY A 46 8.11 27.67 0.33
N ILE A 47 7.34 26.89 1.10
CA ILE A 47 5.94 26.54 0.79
C ILE A 47 4.96 27.56 1.41
N ASP A 48 5.48 28.62 2.02
CA ASP A 48 4.69 29.60 2.78
C ASP A 48 3.65 30.32 1.92
N GLN A 49 3.85 30.41 0.59
CA GLN A 49 2.87 30.95 -0.36
C GLN A 49 1.73 29.98 -0.71
N TYR A 50 1.82 28.70 -0.35
CA TYR A 50 0.85 27.64 -0.70
C TYR A 50 0.47 26.76 0.50
N GLN A 51 0.51 27.32 1.70
CA GLN A 51 0.36 26.58 2.96
C GLN A 51 -0.96 25.79 3.03
N ASP A 52 -2.06 26.38 2.53
CA ASP A 52 -3.37 25.73 2.49
C ASP A 52 -3.42 24.52 1.56
N ILE A 53 -2.84 24.65 0.36
CA ILE A 53 -2.77 23.56 -0.64
C ILE A 53 -1.84 22.45 -0.13
N TRP A 54 -0.74 22.83 0.53
CA TRP A 54 0.20 21.88 1.11
C TRP A 54 -0.41 21.03 2.23
N HIS A 55 -1.26 21.62 3.07
CA HIS A 55 -1.91 20.88 4.15
C HIS A 55 -2.89 19.82 3.61
N GLY A 56 -3.67 20.16 2.58
CA GLY A 56 -4.54 19.21 1.89
C GLY A 56 -3.76 18.13 1.16
N PHE A 57 -2.73 18.52 0.41
CA PHE A 57 -1.84 17.60 -0.31
C PHE A 57 -1.16 16.60 0.62
N SER A 58 -0.52 17.08 1.68
CA SER A 58 0.22 16.23 2.62
C SER A 58 -0.68 15.23 3.32
N THR A 59 -1.89 15.65 3.71
CA THR A 59 -2.88 14.77 4.33
C THR A 59 -3.30 13.64 3.38
N ASN A 60 -3.69 13.99 2.15
CA ASN A 60 -4.08 13.00 1.14
C ASN A 60 -2.93 12.05 0.79
N PHE A 61 -1.71 12.60 0.65
CA PHE A 61 -0.50 11.83 0.39
C PHE A 61 -0.22 10.81 1.48
N ILE A 62 -0.37 11.18 2.76
CA ILE A 62 -0.19 10.28 3.89
C ILE A 62 -1.24 9.15 3.83
N PHE A 63 -2.53 9.50 3.71
CA PHE A 63 -3.59 8.49 3.68
C PHE A 63 -3.44 7.50 2.53
N GLU A 64 -3.21 8.00 1.31
CA GLU A 64 -3.03 7.15 0.14
C GLU A 64 -1.81 6.23 0.29
N THR A 65 -0.68 6.77 0.78
CA THR A 65 0.52 5.95 1.03
C THR A 65 0.26 4.87 2.08
N ILE A 66 -0.51 5.16 3.13
CA ILE A 66 -0.89 4.17 4.14
C ILE A 66 -1.75 3.06 3.54
N PHE A 67 -2.82 3.40 2.80
CA PHE A 67 -3.70 2.40 2.20
C PHE A 67 -2.95 1.48 1.22
N ILE A 68 -2.12 2.05 0.34
CA ILE A 68 -1.30 1.26 -0.58
C ILE A 68 -0.31 0.37 0.19
N SER A 69 0.28 0.87 1.28
CA SER A 69 1.20 0.07 2.11
C SER A 69 0.50 -1.07 2.83
N ILE A 70 -0.74 -0.88 3.28
CA ILE A 70 -1.59 -1.94 3.82
C ILE A 70 -1.87 -2.99 2.74
N ASN A 71 -2.27 -2.58 1.53
CA ASN A 71 -2.53 -3.49 0.42
C ASN A 71 -1.28 -4.31 0.08
N LEU A 72 -0.12 -3.67 -0.06
CA LEU A 72 1.16 -4.36 -0.31
C LEU A 72 1.49 -5.39 0.78
N SER A 73 1.28 -5.04 2.06
CA SER A 73 1.49 -5.94 3.19
C SER A 73 0.56 -7.15 3.15
N LEU A 74 -0.73 -6.94 2.88
CA LEU A 74 -1.73 -8.01 2.75
C LEU A 74 -1.44 -8.91 1.54
N ILE A 75 -1.11 -8.33 0.38
CA ILE A 75 -0.75 -9.08 -0.83
C ILE A 75 0.52 -9.92 -0.58
N ALA A 76 1.53 -9.36 0.09
CA ALA A 76 2.74 -10.12 0.45
C ALA A 76 2.42 -11.30 1.38
N GLY A 77 1.53 -11.11 2.35
CA GLY A 77 1.03 -12.18 3.21
C GLY A 77 0.28 -13.27 2.44
N LEU A 78 -0.59 -12.88 1.51
CA LEU A 78 -1.34 -13.79 0.63
C LEU A 78 -0.42 -14.58 -0.30
N LEU A 79 0.51 -13.90 -0.97
CA LEU A 79 1.50 -14.53 -1.84
C LEU A 79 2.31 -15.58 -1.07
N TRP A 80 2.66 -15.29 0.18
CA TRP A 80 3.35 -16.25 1.04
C TRP A 80 2.48 -17.48 1.34
N SER A 81 1.21 -17.26 1.70
CA SER A 81 0.26 -18.34 2.01
C SER A 81 0.02 -19.23 0.79
N TYR A 82 -0.40 -18.65 -0.33
CA TYR A 82 -0.71 -19.42 -1.54
C TYR A 82 0.51 -20.09 -2.15
N LYS A 83 1.71 -19.50 -2.05
CA LYS A 83 2.95 -20.18 -2.48
C LYS A 83 3.20 -21.45 -1.67
N LYS A 84 2.88 -21.45 -0.38
CA LYS A 84 3.01 -22.64 0.47
C LYS A 84 2.00 -23.71 0.05
N ASP A 85 0.75 -23.32 -0.19
CA ASP A 85 -0.30 -24.26 -0.57
C ASP A 85 -0.09 -24.84 -1.97
N PHE A 86 0.35 -24.01 -2.93
CA PHE A 86 0.69 -24.46 -4.27
C PHE A 86 1.77 -25.55 -4.28
N LYS A 87 2.78 -25.47 -3.39
CA LYS A 87 3.80 -26.52 -3.27
C LYS A 87 3.23 -27.88 -2.90
N ASN A 88 2.11 -27.90 -2.17
CA ASN A 88 1.48 -29.12 -1.69
C ASN A 88 0.44 -29.65 -2.69
N THR A 89 -0.36 -28.77 -3.28
CA THR A 89 -1.49 -29.18 -4.14
C THR A 89 -1.17 -29.21 -5.63
N GLN A 90 -0.16 -28.45 -6.07
CA GLN A 90 0.18 -28.20 -7.49
C GLN A 90 -1.02 -27.83 -8.38
N SER A 91 -2.03 -27.19 -7.79
CA SER A 91 -3.25 -26.83 -8.52
C SER A 91 -3.01 -25.67 -9.50
N PRO A 92 -3.42 -25.80 -10.78
CA PRO A 92 -3.30 -24.71 -11.75
C PRO A 92 -4.13 -23.47 -11.37
N PHE A 93 -5.21 -23.65 -10.61
CA PHE A 93 -6.00 -22.53 -10.07
C PHE A 93 -5.19 -21.68 -9.10
N LEU A 94 -4.46 -22.32 -8.17
CA LEU A 94 -3.60 -21.63 -7.21
C LEU A 94 -2.46 -20.86 -7.90
N LEU A 95 -1.91 -21.42 -8.99
CA LEU A 95 -0.92 -20.72 -9.80
C LEU A 95 -1.49 -19.46 -10.44
N GLY A 96 -2.69 -19.54 -11.02
CA GLY A 96 -3.39 -18.38 -11.57
C GLY A 96 -3.62 -17.30 -10.51
N LEU A 97 -4.02 -17.70 -9.30
CA LEU A 97 -4.22 -16.77 -8.19
C LEU A 97 -2.92 -16.10 -7.73
N ILE A 98 -1.81 -16.84 -7.67
CA ILE A 98 -0.48 -16.28 -7.36
C ILE A 98 -0.07 -15.25 -8.41
N VAL A 99 -0.25 -15.55 -9.70
CA VAL A 99 0.06 -14.60 -10.79
C VAL A 99 -0.80 -13.36 -10.69
N PHE A 100 -2.11 -13.52 -10.43
CA PHE A 100 -3.03 -12.40 -10.22
C PHE A 100 -2.59 -11.51 -9.05
N LEU A 101 -2.25 -12.11 -7.91
CA LEU A 101 -1.74 -11.38 -6.74
C LEU A 101 -0.41 -10.67 -7.03
N LEU A 102 0.45 -11.27 -7.86
CA LEU A 102 1.72 -10.66 -8.26
C LEU A 102 1.49 -9.44 -9.16
N VAL A 103 0.52 -9.52 -10.08
CA VAL A 103 0.10 -8.36 -10.89
C VAL A 103 -0.44 -7.24 -9.99
N LEU A 104 -1.32 -7.57 -9.03
CA LEU A 104 -1.81 -6.59 -8.05
C LEU A 104 -0.67 -6.00 -7.21
N PHE A 105 0.31 -6.82 -6.81
CA PHE A 105 1.48 -6.36 -6.06
C PHE A 105 2.27 -5.31 -6.84
N ILE A 106 2.59 -5.58 -8.12
CA ILE A 106 3.31 -4.65 -8.98
C ILE A 106 2.48 -3.39 -9.22
N GLN A 107 1.18 -3.54 -9.48
CA GLN A 107 0.27 -2.41 -9.66
C GLN A 107 0.26 -1.50 -8.42
N SER A 108 0.04 -2.06 -7.23
CA SER A 108 0.10 -1.32 -5.96
C SER A 108 1.46 -0.65 -5.74
N LEU A 109 2.57 -1.31 -6.10
CA LEU A 109 3.91 -0.74 -5.99
C LEU A 109 4.06 0.50 -6.88
N LEU A 110 3.58 0.42 -8.12
CA LEU A 110 3.63 1.52 -9.09
C LEU A 110 2.68 2.66 -8.73
N SER A 111 1.58 2.36 -8.03
CA SER A 111 0.64 3.36 -7.53
C SER A 111 1.18 4.18 -6.37
N LEU A 112 2.34 3.85 -5.80
CA LEU A 112 2.91 4.58 -4.67
C LEU A 112 3.12 6.07 -5.03
N PRO A 113 2.61 7.00 -4.20
CA PRO A 113 2.70 8.44 -4.47
C PRO A 113 4.13 8.94 -4.72
N ILE A 114 5.12 8.40 -4.00
CA ILE A 114 6.53 8.77 -4.16
C ILE A 114 7.10 8.39 -5.53
N LEU A 115 6.68 7.27 -6.12
CA LEU A 115 7.12 6.85 -7.45
C LEU A 115 6.57 7.80 -8.51
N ASN A 116 5.29 8.18 -8.40
CA ASN A 116 4.68 9.18 -9.27
C ASN A 116 5.39 10.55 -9.18
N ILE A 117 5.78 10.96 -7.97
CA ILE A 117 6.57 12.18 -7.76
C ILE A 117 7.92 12.09 -8.47
N LEU A 118 8.65 11.00 -8.27
CA LEU A 118 9.98 10.81 -8.85
C LEU A 118 9.94 10.78 -10.38
N ILE A 119 8.97 10.06 -10.96
CA ILE A 119 8.79 9.98 -12.42
C ILE A 119 8.45 11.34 -13.01
N SER A 120 7.54 12.10 -12.38
CA SER A 120 7.16 13.44 -12.85
C SER A 120 8.32 14.43 -12.79
N ILE A 121 9.10 14.42 -11.69
CA ILE A 121 10.30 15.24 -11.56
C ILE A 121 11.34 14.89 -12.64
N MET A 122 11.53 13.60 -12.93
CA MET A 122 12.47 13.15 -13.96
C MET A 122 12.03 13.54 -15.38
N SER A 123 10.72 13.55 -15.66
CA SER A 123 10.18 13.79 -17.00
C SER A 123 10.04 15.28 -17.35
N ILE A 124 9.52 16.11 -16.45
CA ILE A 124 9.12 17.50 -16.74
C ILE A 124 10.02 18.51 -15.99
N GLY A 125 10.95 18.00 -15.17
CA GLY A 125 11.87 18.78 -14.36
C GLY A 125 11.31 19.11 -12.97
N PRO A 126 12.19 19.49 -12.01
CA PRO A 126 11.84 19.55 -10.60
C PRO A 126 10.73 20.54 -10.27
N ARG A 127 10.74 21.71 -10.91
CA ARG A 127 9.84 22.82 -10.54
C ARG A 127 8.43 22.65 -11.12
N LEU A 128 8.33 22.19 -12.37
CA LEU A 128 7.07 21.98 -13.07
C LEU A 128 6.40 20.66 -12.67
N GLY A 129 7.18 19.59 -12.46
CA GLY A 129 6.66 18.31 -11.99
C GLY A 129 5.96 18.45 -10.64
N ILE A 130 6.59 19.13 -9.68
CA ILE A 130 6.03 19.35 -8.34
C ILE A 130 4.74 20.17 -8.40
N TYR A 131 4.69 21.23 -9.20
CA TYR A 131 3.50 22.07 -9.32
C TYR A 131 2.31 21.32 -9.94
N ASN A 132 2.56 20.53 -10.99
CA ASN A 132 1.54 19.71 -11.62
C ASN A 132 0.99 18.65 -10.65
N ILE A 133 1.86 18.06 -9.82
CA ILE A 133 1.46 17.08 -8.82
C ILE A 133 0.59 17.72 -7.73
N LEU A 134 0.98 18.89 -7.20
CA LEU A 134 0.21 19.61 -6.18
C LEU A 134 -1.22 19.91 -6.64
N LEU A 135 -1.41 20.28 -7.91
CA LEU A 135 -2.72 20.54 -8.50
C LEU A 135 -3.50 19.26 -8.81
N THR A 136 -2.84 18.22 -9.32
CA THR A 136 -3.51 16.97 -9.74
C THR A 136 -3.95 16.13 -8.54
N TYR A 137 -3.21 16.18 -7.42
CA TYR A 137 -3.52 15.45 -6.19
C TYR A 137 -4.82 15.88 -5.51
N GLN A 138 -5.42 16.99 -5.93
CA GLN A 138 -6.72 17.43 -5.41
C GLN A 138 -7.84 16.43 -5.75
N SER A 139 -7.63 15.53 -6.73
CA SER A 139 -8.56 14.46 -7.11
C SER A 139 -8.28 13.09 -6.47
N ALA A 140 -7.34 12.99 -5.52
CA ALA A 140 -6.88 11.74 -4.91
C ALA A 140 -7.96 10.94 -4.14
N ILE A 141 -9.14 11.52 -3.89
CA ILE A 141 -10.25 10.85 -3.20
C ILE A 141 -10.66 9.56 -3.92
N PHE A 142 -10.71 9.55 -5.26
CA PHE A 142 -11.04 8.35 -6.02
C PHE A 142 -9.99 7.25 -5.87
N SER A 143 -8.71 7.62 -5.82
CA SER A 143 -7.61 6.68 -5.58
C SER A 143 -7.71 6.06 -4.19
N ILE A 144 -7.98 6.87 -3.17
CA ILE A 144 -8.15 6.39 -1.78
C ILE A 144 -9.32 5.40 -1.68
N ILE A 145 -10.46 5.73 -2.31
CA ILE A 145 -11.63 4.84 -2.33
C ILE A 145 -11.32 3.52 -3.05
N ALA A 146 -10.65 3.57 -4.20
CA ALA A 146 -10.26 2.36 -4.93
C ALA A 146 -9.34 1.47 -4.09
N ASN A 147 -8.33 2.06 -3.44
CA ASN A 147 -7.43 1.33 -2.54
C ASN A 147 -8.16 0.73 -1.34
N PHE A 148 -9.17 1.41 -0.80
CA PHE A 148 -10.01 0.90 0.29
C PHE A 148 -10.81 -0.35 -0.13
N PHE A 149 -11.43 -0.34 -1.31
CA PHE A 149 -12.11 -1.52 -1.84
C PHE A 149 -11.14 -2.68 -2.11
N GLU A 150 -9.93 -2.38 -2.58
CA GLU A 150 -8.87 -3.38 -2.71
C GLU A 150 -8.48 -3.97 -1.34
N THR A 151 -8.33 -3.16 -0.30
CA THR A 151 -8.09 -3.65 1.07
C THR A 151 -9.18 -4.62 1.51
N ILE A 152 -10.45 -4.28 1.31
CA ILE A 152 -11.58 -5.16 1.66
C ILE A 152 -11.49 -6.48 0.90
N ALA A 153 -11.24 -6.43 -0.41
CA ALA A 153 -11.10 -7.63 -1.24
C ALA A 153 -9.95 -8.53 -0.75
N LEU A 154 -8.80 -7.94 -0.42
CA LEU A 154 -7.64 -8.67 0.11
C LEU A 154 -7.90 -9.28 1.48
N VAL A 155 -8.62 -8.58 2.36
CA VAL A 155 -9.03 -9.11 3.67
C VAL A 155 -9.93 -10.33 3.50
N ILE A 156 -10.93 -10.27 2.60
CA ILE A 156 -11.81 -11.40 2.29
C ILE A 156 -11.00 -12.56 1.72
N LEU A 157 -10.12 -12.30 0.76
CA LEU A 157 -9.29 -13.32 0.13
C LEU A 157 -8.32 -13.97 1.13
N PHE A 158 -7.79 -13.21 2.09
CA PHE A 158 -6.94 -13.72 3.16
C PHE A 158 -7.70 -14.63 4.13
N HIS A 159 -8.96 -14.30 4.40
CA HIS A 159 -9.83 -15.15 5.19
C HIS A 159 -10.09 -16.48 4.47
N LEU A 160 -10.47 -16.43 3.18
CA LEU A 160 -10.73 -17.62 2.35
C LEU A 160 -9.47 -18.46 2.13
N SER A 161 -8.28 -17.86 2.08
CA SER A 161 -7.02 -18.59 1.92
C SER A 161 -6.67 -19.48 3.11
N ASN A 162 -7.20 -19.20 4.29
CA ASN A 162 -6.87 -19.90 5.53
C ASN A 162 -8.04 -20.72 6.10
N GLU A 163 -9.15 -20.80 5.36
CA GLU A 163 -10.18 -21.84 5.53
C GLU A 163 -9.73 -23.14 4.84
#